data_AF-A0A8T6F621-F1
#
_entry.id   AF-A0A8T6F621-F1
#
_cell.length_a   1.000
_cell.length_b   1.000
_cell.length_c   1.000
_cell.angle_alpha   90.00
_cell.angle_beta   90.00
_cell.angle_gamma   90.00
#
_symmetry.space_group_name_H-M   'P 1'
#
loop_
_entity.id
_entity.type
_entity.pdbx_description
1 polymer ?
#
loop_
_entity_poly.entity_id
_entity_poly.type
_entity_poly.pdbx_seq_one_letter_code
_entity_poly.pdbx_strand_id
1 'polypeptide(L)'
;MRPWVRVPPSAPLFSPRTLAVRDLRAVQNDERHHPSPPALSAVDDCARGAVRTACAGAGGAMGGPGAVPPAVRHLAGVGPAVPGAAGVAGAHHRAARAGIAGGAVTVDQARVVEAPCVLRPRRGVLRGDGVPAHGGAHVPLGRRVVRRRPAGVLPPRARGVRAALRTLRLQRGQGRRRRGVTSRNTDTTLVRFVVVGSYPGVLAIGFVVYAGLVGLGWQVTAASWVAVITGAALVTLHEARLPYRREWHPTGSDVRADAMFLAAVQAVLPLLFAVTVVVGLADLLDAGGLAVEGLWPHGFPIAAQVVLMIAAADFPRYWLHRAFHRFAPMWRLHAVHHSPHGLYWLNVGRFHPIEKAIQYTVDTLPFALVGVPPEVLAAYFVFYALNGFFQHSNCRVRLGPLNYLVSGPELHRWHHSEVTVESDNNFGNNLIIWDVLFGTRFLPADREVGILGLHNREYPLGFLAQMRTPFVAGLER
;
A
#
# COMPACT_ATOMS: atom_id res chain seq x y z
N MET A 1 34.64 58.20 2.79
CA MET A 1 36.08 58.36 3.13
C MET A 1 36.32 57.81 4.54
N ARG A 2 37.14 56.74 4.64
CA ARG A 2 37.91 56.22 5.81
C ARG A 2 37.17 55.82 7.13
N PRO A 3 37.72 54.90 7.95
CA PRO A 3 38.18 53.55 7.60
C PRO A 3 37.89 52.45 8.66
N TRP A 4 38.00 51.21 8.20
CA TRP A 4 38.44 49.96 8.84
C TRP A 4 39.15 50.03 10.21
N VAL A 5 38.77 49.11 11.10
CA VAL A 5 39.59 48.62 12.24
C VAL A 5 39.79 47.12 12.10
N ARG A 6 41.06 46.67 12.22
CA ARG A 6 41.56 45.28 12.33
C ARG A 6 41.91 45.02 13.82
N VAL A 7 41.44 43.94 14.50
CA VAL A 7 42.08 42.59 14.75
C VAL A 7 43.15 42.62 15.89
N PRO A 8 43.58 41.56 16.68
CA PRO A 8 43.16 40.18 17.11
C PRO A 8 43.37 39.91 18.67
N PRO A 9 43.85 38.74 19.24
CA PRO A 9 43.45 37.30 19.29
C PRO A 9 43.30 36.67 20.74
N SER A 10 42.99 35.35 20.82
CA SER A 10 43.23 34.33 21.90
C SER A 10 42.32 34.29 23.17
N ALA A 11 41.46 33.29 23.43
CA ALA A 11 41.59 31.87 23.93
C ALA A 11 41.26 31.76 25.46
N PRO A 12 41.01 30.58 26.11
CA PRO A 12 40.14 29.42 25.82
C PRO A 12 39.28 28.95 27.06
N LEU A 13 38.60 27.77 26.92
CA LEU A 13 38.11 26.81 27.95
C LEU A 13 36.74 27.03 28.65
N PHE A 14 35.79 26.09 28.48
CA PHE A 14 35.20 25.28 29.57
C PHE A 14 34.47 24.02 29.03
N SER A 15 34.58 22.95 29.81
CA SER A 15 34.39 21.52 29.51
C SER A 15 32.94 20.98 29.66
N PRO A 16 32.57 19.87 28.97
CA PRO A 16 31.28 19.19 29.13
C PRO A 16 31.24 18.27 30.36
N ARG A 17 30.16 18.35 31.15
CA ARG A 17 29.88 17.43 32.26
C ARG A 17 29.33 16.08 31.76
N THR A 18 30.01 15.04 32.19
CA THR A 18 29.70 13.61 32.18
C THR A 18 28.40 13.28 32.92
N LEU A 19 27.55 12.43 32.35
CA LEU A 19 26.50 11.70 33.05
C LEU A 19 26.86 10.21 33.05
N ALA A 20 27.18 9.72 34.23
CA ALA A 20 27.66 8.37 34.48
C ALA A 20 26.50 7.36 34.48
N VAL A 21 26.78 6.24 33.82
CA VAL A 21 26.06 4.97 33.88
C VAL A 21 26.16 4.41 35.30
N ARG A 22 25.04 3.99 35.89
CA ARG A 22 25.01 3.17 37.10
C ARG A 22 24.27 1.87 36.85
N ASP A 23 24.92 0.80 37.26
CA ASP A 23 24.53 -0.60 37.21
C ASP A 23 23.16 -0.89 37.83
N LEU A 24 22.39 -1.72 37.12
CA LEU A 24 21.38 -2.61 37.73
C LEU A 24 21.51 -4.00 37.09
N ARG A 25 22.48 -4.77 37.60
CA ARG A 25 22.45 -6.24 37.59
C ARG A 25 21.95 -6.69 38.95
N ALA A 26 20.72 -7.21 39.01
CA ALA A 26 20.28 -8.29 39.91
C ALA A 26 18.76 -8.36 39.91
N VAL A 27 18.16 -9.25 39.09
CA VAL A 27 17.15 -10.22 39.52
C VAL A 27 17.22 -11.38 38.51
N GLN A 28 17.94 -12.43 38.88
CA GLN A 28 17.78 -13.77 38.33
C GLN A 28 16.71 -14.50 39.15
N ASN A 29 16.04 -15.45 38.48
CA ASN A 29 15.14 -16.48 39.00
C ASN A 29 13.70 -16.05 39.34
N ASP A 30 12.79 -16.34 38.41
CA ASP A 30 11.72 -17.29 38.74
C ASP A 30 11.28 -18.06 37.48
N GLU A 31 11.76 -19.30 37.35
CA GLU A 31 11.09 -20.31 36.55
C GLU A 31 9.97 -20.90 37.39
N ARG A 32 8.70 -20.76 36.94
CA ARG A 32 7.72 -21.86 36.86
C ARG A 32 6.27 -21.40 36.59
N HIS A 33 5.57 -22.24 35.80
CA HIS A 33 4.10 -22.41 35.67
C HIS A 33 3.35 -21.64 34.57
N HIS A 34 3.20 -22.33 33.43
CA HIS A 34 2.08 -22.18 32.50
C HIS A 34 0.77 -22.71 33.11
N PRO A 35 -0.36 -22.03 32.91
CA PRO A 35 -1.67 -22.67 32.87
C PRO A 35 -2.19 -22.76 31.43
N SER A 36 -2.45 -23.98 30.97
CA SER A 36 -3.21 -24.29 29.76
C SER A 36 -4.68 -23.87 29.93
N PRO A 37 -5.35 -23.30 28.91
CA PRO A 37 -6.80 -23.15 28.95
C PRO A 37 -7.51 -24.45 28.53
N PRO A 38 -8.70 -24.75 29.09
CA PRO A 38 -9.42 -25.98 28.85
C PRO A 38 -10.15 -26.00 27.50
N ALA A 39 -10.28 -27.20 26.93
CA ALA A 39 -11.21 -27.51 25.84
C ALA A 39 -12.61 -27.80 26.40
N LEU A 40 -13.65 -27.38 25.67
CA LEU A 40 -15.08 -27.78 25.66
C LEU A 40 -15.83 -26.60 25.00
N SER A 41 -16.88 -26.70 24.20
CA SER A 41 -17.72 -27.77 23.65
C SER A 41 -18.65 -27.09 22.63
N ALA A 42 -19.07 -27.83 21.61
CA ALA A 42 -20.05 -27.38 20.62
C ALA A 42 -21.41 -27.02 21.26
N VAL A 43 -22.08 -26.00 20.70
CA VAL A 43 -23.53 -25.80 20.76
C VAL A 43 -23.99 -25.34 19.37
N ASP A 44 -25.05 -26.00 18.89
CA ASP A 44 -25.65 -25.95 17.56
C ASP A 44 -26.62 -24.77 17.32
N ASP A 45 -26.79 -24.50 16.01
CA ASP A 45 -27.97 -24.08 15.23
C ASP A 45 -28.98 -23.01 15.70
N CYS A 46 -29.12 -21.98 14.86
CA CYS A 46 -30.37 -21.37 14.35
C CYS A 46 -29.95 -20.25 13.35
N ALA A 47 -30.52 -20.01 12.15
CA ALA A 47 -31.59 -20.59 11.37
C ALA A 47 -31.37 -20.18 9.90
N ARG A 48 -31.91 -20.97 8.96
CA ARG A 48 -31.88 -20.74 7.51
C ARG A 48 -33.10 -19.91 7.09
N GLY A 49 -32.90 -19.00 6.14
CA GLY A 49 -33.96 -18.43 5.31
C GLY A 49 -33.52 -18.51 3.85
N ALA A 50 -34.19 -19.34 3.07
CA ALA A 50 -33.96 -19.53 1.64
C ALA A 50 -34.95 -18.69 0.83
N VAL A 51 -34.52 -18.11 -0.28
CA VAL A 51 -35.39 -17.87 -1.45
C VAL A 51 -34.61 -18.22 -2.72
N ARG A 52 -35.13 -19.22 -3.42
CA ARG A 52 -34.82 -19.55 -4.82
C ARG A 52 -35.82 -18.82 -5.70
N THR A 53 -35.38 -18.33 -6.85
CA THR A 53 -36.18 -18.32 -8.08
C THR A 53 -35.25 -18.46 -9.29
N ALA A 54 -35.69 -19.31 -10.22
CA ALA A 54 -35.06 -19.60 -11.51
C ALA A 54 -36.12 -19.42 -12.59
N CYS A 55 -35.70 -18.94 -13.77
CA CYS A 55 -36.29 -19.10 -15.13
C CYS A 55 -35.13 -18.68 -16.09
N ALA A 56 -34.53 -19.51 -16.96
CA ALA A 56 -35.03 -20.18 -18.19
C ALA A 56 -35.71 -19.19 -19.18
N GLY A 57 -35.32 -19.04 -20.46
CA GLY A 57 -34.30 -19.70 -21.29
C GLY A 57 -34.35 -19.21 -22.77
N ALA A 58 -33.50 -19.83 -23.61
CA ALA A 58 -33.48 -19.93 -25.09
C ALA A 58 -33.15 -18.65 -25.92
N GLY A 59 -32.40 -18.68 -27.03
CA GLY A 59 -31.72 -19.74 -27.81
C GLY A 59 -31.27 -19.21 -29.20
N GLY A 60 -30.29 -19.89 -29.82
CA GLY A 60 -29.93 -19.87 -31.27
C GLY A 60 -28.86 -18.85 -31.72
N ALA A 61 -27.60 -19.16 -32.08
CA ALA A 61 -27.07 -19.93 -33.25
C ALA A 61 -27.39 -19.24 -34.60
N MET A 62 -26.53 -19.01 -35.61
CA MET A 62 -25.20 -19.48 -36.05
C MET A 62 -24.73 -18.57 -37.23
N GLY A 63 -23.43 -18.55 -37.56
CA GLY A 63 -22.93 -18.34 -38.94
C GLY A 63 -21.92 -17.19 -39.18
N GLY A 64 -20.65 -17.51 -39.43
CA GLY A 64 -19.69 -16.65 -40.15
C GLY A 64 -19.65 -17.01 -41.65
N PRO A 65 -18.54 -16.81 -42.39
CA PRO A 65 -17.48 -15.80 -42.32
C PRO A 65 -17.22 -15.12 -43.71
N GLY A 66 -16.33 -14.12 -43.80
CA GLY A 66 -15.59 -13.87 -45.06
C GLY A 66 -15.26 -12.42 -45.48
N ALA A 67 -13.95 -12.19 -45.65
CA ALA A 67 -13.27 -11.42 -46.71
C ALA A 67 -13.20 -9.86 -46.72
N VAL A 68 -11.95 -9.38 -46.64
CA VAL A 68 -11.32 -8.12 -47.15
C VAL A 68 -11.07 -8.31 -48.68
N PRO A 69 -10.84 -7.33 -49.63
CA PRO A 69 -10.10 -6.04 -49.59
C PRO A 69 -10.64 -4.94 -50.59
N PRO A 70 -9.86 -4.01 -51.24
CA PRO A 70 -8.90 -2.96 -50.79
C PRO A 70 -9.15 -1.51 -51.34
N ALA A 71 -8.40 -0.55 -50.76
CA ALA A 71 -7.73 0.68 -51.25
C ALA A 71 -8.11 1.45 -52.56
N VAL A 72 -8.15 2.80 -52.48
CA VAL A 72 -7.67 3.85 -53.46
C VAL A 72 -7.43 5.16 -52.65
N ARG A 73 -6.23 5.76 -52.47
CA ARG A 73 -5.26 6.55 -53.29
C ARG A 73 -5.63 8.02 -53.65
N HIS A 74 -4.65 8.92 -53.44
CA HIS A 74 -4.41 10.28 -54.03
C HIS A 74 -5.18 11.51 -53.47
N LEU A 75 -4.65 12.74 -53.29
CA LEU A 75 -3.40 13.47 -53.64
C LEU A 75 -3.16 14.62 -52.62
N ALA A 76 -1.91 14.92 -52.21
CA ALA A 76 -1.13 16.16 -52.50
C ALA A 76 -1.92 17.50 -52.51
N GLY A 77 -1.52 18.62 -51.91
CA GLY A 77 -0.30 19.07 -51.23
C GLY A 77 -0.35 20.62 -51.07
N VAL A 78 0.73 21.19 -50.51
CA VAL A 78 1.18 22.61 -50.64
C VAL A 78 0.61 23.63 -49.62
N GLY A 79 1.46 24.05 -48.65
CA GLY A 79 1.43 25.39 -48.02
C GLY A 79 2.29 26.38 -48.82
N PRO A 80 2.85 27.49 -48.28
CA PRO A 80 2.71 28.12 -46.96
C PRO A 80 2.46 29.67 -47.05
N ALA A 81 2.39 30.37 -45.91
CA ALA A 81 3.13 31.62 -45.59
C ALA A 81 2.43 32.54 -44.55
N VAL A 82 3.30 33.09 -43.68
CA VAL A 82 3.17 34.06 -42.56
C VAL A 82 3.28 35.49 -43.17
N PRO A 83 2.79 36.65 -42.61
CA PRO A 83 3.37 37.25 -41.37
C PRO A 83 2.56 38.23 -40.49
N GLY A 84 2.95 38.28 -39.20
CA GLY A 84 3.53 39.47 -38.54
C GLY A 84 2.64 40.55 -37.90
N ALA A 85 2.99 40.90 -36.65
CA ALA A 85 3.21 42.26 -36.10
C ALA A 85 2.46 42.65 -34.80
N ALA A 86 3.27 43.18 -33.85
CA ALA A 86 3.04 44.24 -32.82
C ALA A 86 1.70 44.26 -32.02
N GLY A 87 1.65 44.38 -30.69
CA GLY A 87 2.47 45.12 -29.73
C GLY A 87 1.81 46.45 -29.37
N VAL A 88 1.04 46.56 -28.27
CA VAL A 88 0.70 47.82 -27.57
C VAL A 88 0.41 47.55 -26.08
N ALA A 89 0.85 48.51 -25.27
CA ALA A 89 0.85 48.62 -23.82
C ALA A 89 -0.52 48.81 -23.14
N GLY A 90 -0.57 48.41 -21.86
CA GLY A 90 -0.91 49.25 -20.71
C GLY A 90 -2.30 49.88 -20.60
N ALA A 91 -3.06 49.47 -19.59
CA ALA A 91 -3.99 50.36 -18.89
C ALA A 91 -4.22 49.89 -17.45
N HIS A 92 -3.87 50.78 -16.51
CA HIS A 92 -4.32 50.80 -15.13
C HIS A 92 -5.85 50.79 -15.05
N HIS A 93 -6.45 50.09 -14.09
CA HIS A 93 -7.65 50.63 -13.44
C HIS A 93 -7.77 50.27 -11.96
N ARG A 94 -8.19 51.30 -11.24
CA ARG A 94 -8.26 51.50 -9.80
C ARG A 94 -9.26 50.59 -9.09
N ALA A 95 -8.95 50.40 -7.82
CA ALA A 95 -9.81 49.94 -6.75
C ALA A 95 -11.16 50.67 -6.68
N ALA A 96 -12.21 49.91 -6.36
CA ALA A 96 -13.41 50.41 -5.73
C ALA A 96 -13.68 49.59 -4.45
N ARG A 97 -13.53 50.25 -3.31
CA ARG A 97 -14.10 49.83 -2.03
C ARG A 97 -15.61 50.12 -2.07
N ALA A 98 -16.42 49.13 -1.74
CA ALA A 98 -17.78 49.34 -1.27
C ALA A 98 -18.01 48.41 -0.07
N GLY A 99 -18.14 49.01 1.12
CA GLY A 99 -18.64 48.32 2.29
C GLY A 99 -20.17 48.36 2.29
N ILE A 100 -20.80 47.24 2.67
CA ILE A 100 -22.16 47.22 3.21
C ILE A 100 -22.19 46.23 4.37
N ALA A 101 -22.90 46.66 5.40
CA ALA A 101 -23.01 46.11 6.74
C ALA A 101 -23.80 44.80 6.85
N GLY A 102 -23.51 44.09 7.93
CA GLY A 102 -24.54 43.64 8.89
C GLY A 102 -25.47 42.52 8.47
N GLY A 103 -25.10 41.28 8.82
CA GLY A 103 -26.01 40.15 8.83
C GLY A 103 -25.48 39.08 9.79
N ALA A 104 -25.87 39.17 11.05
CA ALA A 104 -25.63 38.12 12.03
C ALA A 104 -26.48 36.89 11.66
N VAL A 105 -25.82 35.76 11.41
CA VAL A 105 -26.47 34.44 11.36
C VAL A 105 -25.77 33.54 12.36
N THR A 106 -26.47 33.29 13.46
CA THR A 106 -26.16 32.27 14.46
C THR A 106 -26.28 30.89 13.82
N VAL A 107 -25.20 30.11 13.80
CA VAL A 107 -25.24 28.70 13.43
C VAL A 107 -25.27 27.86 14.71
N ASP A 108 -26.35 27.08 14.79
CA ASP A 108 -26.73 26.19 15.87
C ASP A 108 -25.72 25.05 16.08
N GLN A 109 -25.46 24.71 17.34
CA GLN A 109 -24.56 23.64 17.74
C GLN A 109 -25.30 22.30 17.68
N ALA A 110 -25.06 21.52 16.62
CA ALA A 110 -25.45 20.11 16.60
C ALA A 110 -24.49 19.29 17.47
N ARG A 111 -24.99 18.89 18.65
CA ARG A 111 -24.35 17.97 19.59
C ARG A 111 -24.09 16.60 18.97
N VAL A 112 -22.87 16.12 19.18
CA VAL A 112 -22.45 14.72 19.09
C VAL A 112 -23.25 13.90 20.10
N VAL A 113 -24.01 12.91 19.63
CA VAL A 113 -24.63 11.88 20.49
C VAL A 113 -23.74 10.65 20.45
N GLU A 114 -23.02 10.44 21.54
CA GLU A 114 -22.37 9.18 21.90
C GLU A 114 -23.44 8.12 22.21
N ALA A 115 -23.19 6.88 21.80
CA ALA A 115 -23.95 5.73 22.27
C ALA A 115 -23.00 4.65 22.79
N PRO A 116 -23.06 4.33 24.10
CA PRO A 116 -22.72 3.01 24.60
C PRO A 116 -23.96 2.38 25.24
N CYS A 117 -24.23 1.10 24.95
CA CYS A 117 -25.13 0.33 25.79
C CYS A 117 -24.73 -1.15 25.86
N VAL A 118 -24.08 -1.48 26.97
CA VAL A 118 -24.04 -2.80 27.60
C VAL A 118 -25.00 -2.74 28.78
N LEU A 119 -26.06 -3.57 28.82
CA LEU A 119 -26.77 -3.85 30.08
C LEU A 119 -27.26 -5.30 30.15
N ARG A 120 -26.89 -5.96 31.26
CA ARG A 120 -27.35 -7.25 31.79
C ARG A 120 -28.84 -7.22 32.16
N PRO A 121 -29.55 -8.37 32.19
CA PRO A 121 -30.80 -8.47 32.93
C PRO A 121 -30.57 -8.94 34.38
N ARG A 122 -31.22 -8.24 35.32
CA ARG A 122 -31.43 -8.62 36.72
C ARG A 122 -32.67 -9.53 36.84
N ARG A 123 -32.63 -10.40 37.86
CA ARG A 123 -33.69 -11.30 38.33
C ARG A 123 -34.96 -10.54 38.72
N GLY A 124 -36.11 -11.11 38.37
CA GLY A 124 -37.42 -10.81 38.95
C GLY A 124 -38.09 -12.12 39.38
N VAL A 125 -38.46 -12.18 40.66
CA VAL A 125 -39.21 -13.25 41.33
C VAL A 125 -40.67 -12.85 41.33
N LEU A 126 -41.59 -13.74 40.93
CA LEU A 126 -42.98 -13.75 41.43
C LEU A 126 -43.52 -15.19 41.49
N ARG A 127 -44.18 -15.47 42.61
CA ARG A 127 -44.88 -16.69 43.06
C ARG A 127 -46.30 -16.78 42.49
N GLY A 128 -46.89 -17.99 42.60
CA GLY A 128 -48.34 -18.24 42.68
C GLY A 128 -48.82 -19.22 41.61
N ASP A 129 -48.83 -20.53 41.87
CA ASP A 129 -49.91 -21.32 42.51
C ASP A 129 -50.97 -21.79 41.51
N GLY A 130 -51.23 -23.11 41.48
CA GLY A 130 -52.41 -23.68 40.81
C GLY A 130 -52.19 -25.04 40.13
N VAL A 131 -52.27 -26.12 40.91
CA VAL A 131 -52.57 -27.50 40.45
C VAL A 131 -54.05 -27.73 40.81
N PRO A 132 -54.86 -28.44 39.99
CA PRO A 132 -55.08 -29.86 40.28
C PRO A 132 -55.13 -30.80 39.06
N ALA A 133 -54.94 -32.07 39.41
CA ALA A 133 -54.87 -33.27 38.58
C ALA A 133 -56.22 -33.74 38.01
N HIS A 134 -56.15 -34.59 36.97
CA HIS A 134 -56.94 -35.81 36.68
C HIS A 134 -56.69 -36.16 35.19
N GLY A 135 -56.62 -37.39 34.70
CA GLY A 135 -56.77 -38.73 35.24
C GLY A 135 -56.20 -39.71 34.19
N GLY A 136 -55.87 -40.92 34.62
CA GLY A 136 -55.33 -41.96 33.75
C GLY A 136 -56.40 -42.64 32.89
N ALA A 137 -55.96 -43.31 31.82
CA ALA A 137 -56.46 -44.63 31.41
C ALA A 137 -55.75 -45.14 30.14
N HIS A 138 -55.20 -46.36 30.29
CA HIS A 138 -55.25 -47.49 29.37
C HIS A 138 -54.67 -47.44 27.93
N VAL A 139 -53.69 -48.33 27.77
CA VAL A 139 -53.16 -48.98 26.57
C VAL A 139 -54.25 -49.82 25.86
N PRO A 140 -54.16 -50.02 24.53
CA PRO A 140 -53.97 -51.40 24.07
C PRO A 140 -52.88 -51.56 22.99
N LEU A 141 -52.20 -52.69 23.09
CA LEU A 141 -51.26 -53.27 22.13
C LEU A 141 -51.92 -53.56 20.78
N GLY A 142 -51.26 -53.19 19.69
CA GLY A 142 -51.70 -53.48 18.33
C GLY A 142 -50.54 -53.75 17.36
N ARG A 143 -50.27 -55.05 17.16
CA ARG A 143 -49.69 -55.73 15.98
C ARG A 143 -48.39 -55.22 15.35
N ARG A 144 -47.36 -56.07 15.47
CA ARG A 144 -46.15 -56.13 14.64
C ARG A 144 -46.53 -56.27 13.15
N VAL A 145 -46.03 -55.34 12.34
CA VAL A 145 -45.81 -55.55 10.90
C VAL A 145 -44.31 -55.52 10.66
N VAL A 146 -43.76 -56.69 10.32
CA VAL A 146 -42.37 -56.85 9.89
C VAL A 146 -42.26 -56.28 8.47
N ARG A 147 -41.69 -55.08 8.32
CA ARG A 147 -41.17 -54.60 7.03
C ARG A 147 -39.65 -54.72 7.02
N ARG A 148 -39.15 -55.52 6.07
CA ARG A 148 -37.72 -55.70 5.75
C ARG A 148 -37.07 -54.33 5.48
N ARG A 149 -35.96 -54.03 6.15
CA ARG A 149 -35.06 -52.91 5.82
C ARG A 149 -34.23 -53.28 4.58
N PRO A 150 -34.13 -52.43 3.55
CA PRO A 150 -33.01 -52.50 2.60
C PRO A 150 -31.75 -51.89 3.23
N ALA A 151 -30.61 -52.35 2.74
CA ALA A 151 -29.26 -52.05 3.23
C ALA A 151 -28.98 -50.55 3.35
N GLY A 152 -28.26 -50.18 4.42
CA GLY A 152 -27.84 -48.81 4.69
C GLY A 152 -26.89 -48.26 3.63
N VAL A 153 -27.26 -47.13 3.05
CA VAL A 153 -26.34 -46.23 2.34
C VAL A 153 -25.91 -45.16 3.34
N LEU A 154 -24.64 -45.19 3.75
CA LEU A 154 -24.02 -44.16 4.58
C LEU A 154 -23.90 -42.84 3.79
N PRO A 155 -24.21 -41.67 4.38
CA PRO A 155 -24.00 -40.37 3.73
C PRO A 155 -22.52 -39.95 3.76
N PRO A 156 -22.03 -39.21 2.74
CA PRO A 156 -20.62 -38.83 2.63
C PRO A 156 -20.33 -37.58 3.46
N ARG A 157 -19.96 -37.74 4.73
CA ARG A 157 -19.39 -36.65 5.54
C ARG A 157 -18.14 -37.10 6.29
N ALA A 158 -17.07 -37.33 5.54
CA ALA A 158 -15.74 -37.53 6.12
C ALA A 158 -14.57 -37.17 5.17
N ARG A 159 -14.81 -36.43 4.08
CA ARG A 159 -13.74 -36.03 3.13
C ARG A 159 -13.14 -34.64 3.41
N GLY A 160 -13.91 -33.70 3.99
CA GLY A 160 -13.42 -32.33 4.27
C GLY A 160 -12.47 -32.23 5.46
N VAL A 161 -12.77 -32.88 6.58
CA VAL A 161 -11.97 -32.76 7.81
C VAL A 161 -10.64 -33.51 7.70
N ARG A 162 -10.61 -34.65 6.98
CA ARG A 162 -9.35 -35.37 6.70
C ARG A 162 -8.44 -34.61 5.73
N ALA A 163 -9.01 -33.82 4.81
CA ALA A 163 -8.23 -32.98 3.91
C ALA A 163 -7.58 -31.80 4.66
N ALA A 164 -8.34 -31.10 5.51
CA ALA A 164 -7.86 -29.99 6.34
C ALA A 164 -6.80 -30.43 7.38
N LEU A 165 -6.97 -31.60 7.99
CA LEU A 165 -5.98 -32.17 8.90
C LEU A 165 -4.75 -32.73 8.16
N ARG A 166 -4.89 -33.15 6.89
CA ARG A 166 -3.75 -33.51 6.03
C ARG A 166 -2.92 -32.29 5.64
N THR A 167 -3.54 -31.16 5.29
CA THR A 167 -2.81 -29.92 4.97
C THR A 167 -2.07 -29.35 6.19
N LEU A 168 -2.67 -29.37 7.38
CA LEU A 168 -2.00 -28.96 8.62
C LEU A 168 -0.85 -29.91 9.03
N ARG A 169 -0.99 -31.22 8.81
CA ARG A 169 0.11 -32.19 9.02
C ARG A 169 1.21 -32.07 7.95
N LEU A 170 0.87 -31.72 6.71
CA LEU A 170 1.85 -31.46 5.65
C LEU A 170 2.63 -30.17 5.91
N GLN A 171 1.99 -29.10 6.41
CA GLN A 171 2.68 -27.87 6.81
C GLN A 171 3.60 -28.07 8.02
N ARG A 172 3.15 -28.82 9.06
CA ARG A 172 4.02 -29.19 10.19
C ARG A 172 5.14 -30.18 9.81
N GLY A 173 4.89 -31.05 8.83
CA GLY A 173 5.89 -31.99 8.29
C GLY A 173 6.94 -31.32 7.40
N GLN A 174 6.56 -30.31 6.62
CA GLN A 174 7.48 -29.49 5.83
C GLN A 174 8.34 -28.56 6.70
N GLY A 175 7.81 -28.04 7.82
CA GLY A 175 8.57 -27.25 8.78
C GLY A 175 9.65 -28.05 9.55
N ARG A 176 9.47 -29.38 9.71
CA ARG A 176 10.46 -30.25 10.37
C ARG A 176 11.47 -30.89 9.40
N ARG A 177 11.11 -31.14 8.13
CA ARG A 177 12.01 -31.74 7.12
C ARG A 177 12.88 -30.73 6.35
N ARG A 178 12.69 -29.42 6.54
CA ARG A 178 13.61 -28.37 6.01
C ARG A 178 14.67 -27.88 7.02
N ARG A 179 14.82 -28.55 8.17
CA ARG A 179 15.99 -28.41 9.03
C ARG A 179 17.05 -29.40 8.57
N GLY A 180 17.90 -28.99 7.62
CA GLY A 180 18.95 -29.88 7.12
C GLY A 180 19.51 -29.57 5.73
N VAL A 181 19.31 -28.35 5.20
CA VAL A 181 20.19 -27.84 4.14
C VAL A 181 20.85 -26.60 4.72
N THR A 182 21.91 -26.81 5.49
CA THR A 182 22.90 -25.77 5.75
C THR A 182 23.41 -25.33 4.38
N SER A 183 22.93 -24.17 3.93
CA SER A 183 23.44 -23.49 2.73
C SER A 183 24.96 -23.45 2.83
N ARG A 184 25.62 -24.21 1.93
CA ARG A 184 27.07 -24.19 1.78
C ARG A 184 27.51 -22.76 1.44
N ASN A 185 28.23 -22.15 2.38
CA ASN A 185 29.39 -21.30 2.14
C ASN A 185 29.25 -20.18 1.07
N THR A 186 28.34 -19.23 1.26
CA THR A 186 28.25 -17.98 0.45
C THR A 186 28.39 -16.70 1.27
N ASP A 187 28.84 -16.79 2.51
CA ASP A 187 28.92 -15.62 3.41
C ASP A 187 30.32 -14.99 3.35
N THR A 188 30.71 -14.51 2.17
CA THR A 188 31.93 -13.70 2.02
C THR A 188 31.70 -12.30 2.61
N THR A 189 32.76 -11.64 3.08
CA THR A 189 32.70 -10.23 3.55
C THR A 189 32.04 -9.32 2.51
N LEU A 190 32.26 -9.59 1.22
CA LEU A 190 31.63 -8.88 0.11
C LEU A 190 30.10 -9.03 0.10
N VAL A 191 29.57 -10.26 0.28
CA VAL A 191 28.12 -10.49 0.31
C VAL A 191 27.50 -9.76 1.50
N ARG A 192 28.14 -9.77 2.67
CA ARG A 192 27.67 -9.01 3.84
C ARG A 192 27.63 -7.51 3.57
N PHE A 193 28.67 -6.98 2.94
CA PHE A 193 28.74 -5.57 2.56
C PHE A 193 27.60 -5.19 1.61
N VAL A 194 27.32 -6.00 0.58
CA VAL A 194 26.22 -5.73 -0.36
C VAL A 194 24.86 -5.83 0.33
N VAL A 195 24.64 -6.84 1.16
CA VAL A 195 23.35 -7.07 1.85
C VAL A 195 22.98 -5.92 2.80
N VAL A 196 23.95 -5.29 3.45
CA VAL A 196 23.72 -4.17 4.38
C VAL A 196 23.80 -2.81 3.67
N GLY A 197 24.74 -2.67 2.72
CA GLY A 197 25.09 -1.40 2.11
C GLY A 197 24.32 -1.06 0.83
N SER A 198 23.64 -2.00 0.17
CA SER A 198 23.04 -1.73 -1.14
C SER A 198 21.93 -0.69 -1.09
N TYR A 199 21.03 -0.77 -0.11
CA TYR A 199 19.93 0.18 0.03
C TYR A 199 20.42 1.63 0.19
N PRO A 200 21.22 1.98 1.22
CA PRO A 200 21.72 3.34 1.35
C PRO A 200 22.67 3.72 0.21
N GLY A 201 23.42 2.76 -0.35
CA GLY A 201 24.32 2.99 -1.47
C GLY A 201 23.61 3.42 -2.75
N VAL A 202 22.53 2.74 -3.14
CA VAL A 202 21.75 3.10 -4.33
C VAL A 202 21.05 4.44 -4.15
N LEU A 203 20.49 4.72 -2.96
CA LEU A 203 19.92 6.03 -2.66
C LEU A 203 20.98 7.13 -2.80
N ALA A 204 22.15 6.95 -2.21
CA ALA A 204 23.25 7.90 -2.30
C ALA A 204 23.69 8.12 -3.76
N ILE A 205 23.88 7.05 -4.53
CA ILE A 205 24.24 7.14 -5.96
C ILE A 205 23.17 7.90 -6.73
N GLY A 206 21.89 7.60 -6.52
CA GLY A 206 20.79 8.29 -7.17
C GLY A 206 20.80 9.79 -6.91
N PHE A 207 20.96 10.20 -5.65
CA PHE A 207 21.06 11.63 -5.30
C PHE A 207 22.33 12.30 -5.83
N VAL A 208 23.47 11.60 -5.84
CA VAL A 208 24.72 12.12 -6.42
C VAL A 208 24.58 12.32 -7.93
N VAL A 209 23.98 11.37 -8.64
CA VAL A 209 23.69 11.50 -10.08
C VAL A 209 22.74 12.67 -10.33
N TYR A 210 21.65 12.76 -9.57
CA TYR A 210 20.69 13.86 -9.69
C TYR A 210 21.37 15.22 -9.45
N ALA A 211 22.03 15.40 -8.30
CA ALA A 211 22.67 16.66 -7.93
C ALA A 211 23.81 17.02 -8.89
N GLY A 212 24.60 16.04 -9.34
CA GLY A 212 25.66 16.24 -10.31
C GLY A 212 25.13 16.75 -11.65
N LEU A 213 24.06 16.14 -12.18
CA LEU A 213 23.45 16.58 -13.44
C LEU A 213 22.83 17.97 -13.33
N VAL A 214 22.10 18.25 -12.25
CA VAL A 214 21.57 19.60 -11.99
C VAL A 214 22.71 20.62 -11.88
N GLY A 215 23.81 20.29 -11.19
CA GLY A 215 24.99 21.15 -11.11
C GLY A 215 25.69 21.39 -12.45
N LEU A 216 25.53 20.47 -13.41
CA LEU A 216 25.98 20.61 -14.80
C LEU A 216 24.97 21.38 -15.68
N GLY A 217 23.89 21.92 -15.11
CA GLY A 217 22.88 22.70 -15.82
C GLY A 217 21.83 21.86 -16.57
N TRP A 218 21.71 20.57 -16.29
CA TRP A 218 20.64 19.75 -16.86
C TRP A 218 19.27 20.19 -16.31
N GLN A 219 18.24 20.06 -17.14
CA GLN A 219 16.86 20.23 -16.68
C GLN A 219 16.56 19.28 -15.51
N VAL A 220 16.01 19.81 -14.42
CA VAL A 220 15.69 19.10 -13.18
C VAL A 220 14.93 17.79 -13.42
N THR A 221 13.92 17.84 -14.30
CA THR A 221 13.12 16.66 -14.67
C THR A 221 13.98 15.58 -15.35
N ALA A 222 14.82 15.97 -16.32
CA ALA A 222 15.69 15.03 -17.03
C ALA A 222 16.73 14.42 -16.08
N ALA A 223 17.36 15.23 -15.23
CA ALA A 223 18.30 14.77 -14.21
C ALA A 223 17.66 13.74 -13.27
N SER A 224 16.41 13.98 -12.86
CA SER A 224 15.65 13.06 -11.99
C SER A 224 15.41 11.71 -12.65
N TRP A 225 14.98 11.69 -13.91
CA TRP A 225 14.76 10.44 -14.65
C TRP A 225 16.05 9.65 -14.84
N VAL A 226 17.17 10.32 -15.15
CA VAL A 226 18.48 9.64 -15.25
C VAL A 226 18.87 9.01 -13.92
N ALA A 227 18.68 9.71 -12.79
CA ALA A 227 18.93 9.15 -11.46
C ALA A 227 18.04 7.93 -11.15
N VAL A 228 16.75 8.00 -11.46
CA VAL A 228 15.77 6.92 -11.26
C VAL A 228 16.12 5.69 -12.11
N ILE A 229 16.43 5.88 -13.40
CA ILE A 229 16.85 4.80 -14.30
C ILE A 229 18.15 4.16 -13.81
N THR A 230 19.11 4.97 -13.36
CA THR A 230 20.36 4.47 -12.78
C THR A 230 20.09 3.58 -11.58
N GLY A 231 19.25 4.02 -10.64
CA GLY A 231 18.91 3.21 -9.48
C GLY A 231 18.11 1.95 -9.83
N ALA A 232 17.18 2.00 -10.78
CA ALA A 232 16.48 0.82 -11.29
C ALA A 232 17.46 -0.22 -11.86
N ALA A 233 18.47 0.21 -12.61
CA ALA A 233 19.52 -0.67 -13.14
C ALA A 233 20.36 -1.31 -12.02
N LEU A 234 20.71 -0.55 -10.98
CA LEU A 234 21.44 -1.06 -9.82
C LEU A 234 20.61 -2.07 -9.01
N VAL A 235 19.33 -1.80 -8.79
CA VAL A 235 18.40 -2.73 -8.12
C VAL A 235 18.22 -4.00 -8.95
N THR A 236 18.04 -3.87 -10.27
CA THR A 236 17.97 -5.02 -11.19
C THR A 236 19.22 -5.90 -11.08
N LEU A 237 20.40 -5.27 -11.06
CA LEU A 237 21.67 -5.99 -10.89
C LEU A 237 21.74 -6.70 -9.53
N HIS A 238 21.32 -6.04 -8.44
CA HIS A 238 21.27 -6.67 -7.12
C HIS A 238 20.35 -7.89 -7.14
N GLU A 239 19.10 -7.75 -7.61
CA GLU A 239 18.14 -8.85 -7.67
C GLU A 239 18.66 -10.04 -8.48
N ALA A 240 19.30 -9.78 -9.62
CA ALA A 240 19.84 -10.83 -10.48
C ALA A 240 20.99 -11.60 -9.81
N ARG A 241 21.79 -10.94 -8.97
CA ARG A 241 23.00 -11.53 -8.36
C ARG A 241 22.73 -12.13 -6.98
N LEU A 242 21.90 -11.47 -6.18
CA LEU A 242 21.63 -11.82 -4.78
C LEU A 242 20.12 -11.70 -4.49
N PRO A 243 19.29 -12.57 -5.09
CA PRO A 243 17.87 -12.59 -4.79
C PRO A 243 17.59 -13.10 -3.37
N TYR A 244 16.53 -12.59 -2.75
CA TYR A 244 15.98 -13.07 -1.49
C TYR A 244 15.34 -14.46 -1.69
N ARG A 245 14.51 -14.60 -2.74
CA ARG A 245 13.90 -15.87 -3.15
C ARG A 245 14.03 -16.10 -4.65
N ARG A 246 14.58 -17.24 -5.05
CA ARG A 246 14.80 -17.57 -6.46
C ARG A 246 13.48 -17.86 -7.19
N GLU A 247 12.48 -18.33 -6.46
CA GLU A 247 11.15 -18.61 -7.00
C GLU A 247 10.35 -17.36 -7.39
N TRP A 248 10.77 -16.16 -6.96
CA TRP A 248 10.12 -14.89 -7.30
C TRP A 248 10.64 -14.26 -8.60
N HIS A 249 11.46 -14.97 -9.38
CA HIS A 249 11.88 -14.48 -10.69
C HIS A 249 10.66 -14.35 -11.63
N PRO A 250 10.45 -13.17 -12.22
CA PRO A 250 9.29 -12.94 -13.09
C PRO A 250 9.40 -13.74 -14.39
N THR A 251 8.24 -14.16 -14.91
CA THR A 251 8.14 -14.70 -16.27
C THR A 251 8.16 -13.56 -17.30
N GLY A 252 8.38 -13.88 -18.58
CA GLY A 252 8.30 -12.87 -19.64
C GLY A 252 6.93 -12.21 -19.78
N SER A 253 5.85 -12.91 -19.41
CA SER A 253 4.51 -12.32 -19.33
C SER A 253 4.37 -11.32 -18.19
N ASP A 254 4.97 -11.61 -17.04
CA ASP A 254 4.95 -10.71 -15.89
C ASP A 254 5.71 -9.43 -16.21
N VAL A 255 6.93 -9.55 -16.73
CA VAL A 255 7.76 -8.41 -17.15
C VAL A 255 7.01 -7.53 -18.14
N ARG A 256 6.36 -8.12 -19.15
CA ARG A 256 5.58 -7.35 -20.13
C ARG A 256 4.42 -6.59 -19.48
N ALA A 257 3.65 -7.25 -18.60
CA ALA A 257 2.53 -6.60 -17.92
C ALA A 257 2.99 -5.46 -17.01
N ASP A 258 4.03 -5.67 -16.20
CA ASP A 258 4.53 -4.66 -15.27
C ASP A 258 5.26 -3.51 -15.99
N ALA A 259 5.93 -3.78 -17.11
CA ALA A 259 6.47 -2.72 -17.97
C ALA A 259 5.36 -1.84 -18.54
N MET A 260 4.21 -2.41 -18.92
CA MET A 260 3.04 -1.63 -19.35
C MET A 260 2.48 -0.78 -18.20
N PHE A 261 2.40 -1.32 -16.98
CA PHE A 261 2.02 -0.54 -15.81
C PHE A 261 2.99 0.61 -15.54
N LEU A 262 4.31 0.36 -15.56
CA LEU A 262 5.31 1.41 -15.38
C LEU A 262 5.20 2.49 -16.46
N ALA A 263 5.10 2.11 -17.74
CA ALA A 263 5.01 3.07 -18.83
C ALA A 263 3.68 3.86 -18.79
N ALA A 264 2.54 3.16 -18.78
CA ALA A 264 1.23 3.80 -18.90
C ALA A 264 0.79 4.49 -17.60
N VAL A 265 0.94 3.82 -16.46
CA VAL A 265 0.36 4.26 -15.18
C VAL A 265 1.36 5.07 -14.35
N GLN A 266 2.65 4.71 -14.37
CA GLN A 266 3.63 5.42 -13.52
C GLN A 266 4.35 6.57 -14.25
N ALA A 267 4.43 6.54 -15.59
CA ALA A 267 5.10 7.60 -16.36
C ALA A 267 4.11 8.48 -17.14
N VAL A 268 3.32 7.90 -18.05
CA VAL A 268 2.43 8.66 -18.94
C VAL A 268 1.28 9.32 -18.18
N LEU A 269 0.57 8.56 -17.33
CA LEU A 269 -0.58 9.10 -16.60
C LEU A 269 -0.23 10.32 -15.73
N PRO A 270 0.81 10.31 -14.87
CA PRO A 270 1.19 11.48 -14.08
C PRO A 270 1.59 12.66 -14.94
N LEU A 271 2.27 12.46 -16.08
CA LEU A 271 2.61 13.54 -16.99
C LEU A 271 1.35 14.23 -17.55
N LEU A 272 0.39 13.44 -18.03
CA LEU A 272 -0.89 13.97 -18.53
C LEU A 272 -1.67 14.67 -17.41
N PHE A 273 -1.75 14.05 -16.24
CA PHE A 273 -2.51 14.55 -15.10
C PHE A 273 -1.88 15.81 -14.49
N ALA A 274 -0.54 15.89 -14.45
CA ALA A 274 0.18 17.08 -13.99
C ALA A 274 -0.17 18.30 -14.85
N VAL A 275 -0.04 18.16 -16.18
CA VAL A 275 -0.29 19.26 -17.13
C VAL A 275 -1.76 19.67 -17.15
N THR A 276 -2.69 18.73 -17.05
CA THR A 276 -4.12 19.02 -17.27
C THR A 276 -4.89 19.32 -16.00
N VAL A 277 -4.64 18.58 -14.92
CA VAL A 277 -5.46 18.63 -13.70
C VAL A 277 -4.74 19.36 -12.59
N VAL A 278 -3.48 19.04 -12.30
CA VAL A 278 -2.79 19.64 -11.14
C VAL A 278 -2.45 21.10 -11.40
N VAL A 279 -1.84 21.43 -12.55
CA VAL A 279 -1.53 22.83 -12.89
C VAL A 279 -2.81 23.64 -13.04
N GLY A 280 -3.78 23.15 -13.82
CA GLY A 280 -5.04 23.86 -14.01
C GLY A 280 -5.84 24.07 -12.71
N LEU A 281 -5.88 23.07 -11.83
CA LEU A 281 -6.54 23.22 -10.53
C LEU A 281 -5.75 24.12 -9.58
N ALA A 282 -4.41 24.05 -9.60
CA ALA A 282 -3.58 24.94 -8.81
C ALA A 282 -3.79 26.40 -9.22
N ASP A 283 -3.79 26.70 -10.53
CA ASP A 283 -4.05 28.04 -11.06
C ASP A 283 -5.46 28.53 -10.70
N LEU A 284 -6.47 27.65 -10.76
CA LEU A 284 -7.84 28.00 -10.38
C LEU A 284 -7.96 28.29 -8.88
N LEU A 285 -7.33 27.48 -8.04
CA LEU A 285 -7.34 27.66 -6.59
C LEU A 285 -6.54 28.90 -6.19
N ASP A 286 -5.42 29.17 -6.85
CA ASP A 286 -4.64 30.39 -6.68
C ASP A 286 -5.42 31.64 -7.09
N ALA A 287 -6.07 31.62 -8.26
CA ALA A 287 -6.97 32.69 -8.70
C ALA A 287 -8.15 32.90 -7.72
N GLY A 288 -8.55 31.86 -7.00
CA GLY A 288 -9.54 31.90 -5.91
C GLY A 288 -9.00 32.37 -4.56
N GLY A 289 -7.69 32.67 -4.44
CA GLY A 289 -7.03 33.10 -3.21
C GLY A 289 -6.83 31.97 -2.19
N LEU A 290 -6.84 30.71 -2.63
CA LEU A 290 -6.65 29.53 -1.77
C LEU A 290 -5.21 29.02 -1.74
N ALA A 291 -4.34 29.53 -2.62
CA ALA A 291 -2.91 29.29 -2.48
C ALA A 291 -2.40 29.94 -1.19
N VAL A 292 -1.64 29.18 -0.40
CA VAL A 292 -1.11 29.65 0.88
C VAL A 292 0.38 29.89 0.70
N GLU A 293 0.71 30.98 0.03
CA GLU A 293 2.09 31.41 -0.14
C GLU A 293 2.73 31.64 1.24
N GLY A 294 3.93 31.09 1.45
CA GLY A 294 4.71 31.27 2.67
C GLY A 294 4.52 30.22 3.77
N LEU A 295 3.66 29.21 3.59
CA LEU A 295 3.60 28.07 4.52
C LEU A 295 4.84 27.18 4.40
N TRP A 296 5.44 27.09 3.21
CA TRP A 296 6.63 26.29 2.97
C TRP A 296 7.91 27.02 3.41
N PRO A 297 8.85 26.36 4.13
CA PRO A 297 10.05 27.02 4.64
C PRO A 297 11.14 27.16 3.56
N HIS A 298 10.94 28.08 2.62
CA HIS A 298 11.88 28.32 1.50
C HIS A 298 13.30 28.70 1.94
N GLY A 299 13.46 29.29 3.12
CA GLY A 299 14.77 29.65 3.68
C GLY A 299 15.59 28.46 4.21
N PHE A 300 15.01 27.27 4.30
CA PHE A 300 15.75 26.09 4.77
C PHE A 300 16.70 25.57 3.69
N PRO A 301 17.82 24.92 4.06
CA PRO A 301 18.65 24.20 3.10
C PRO A 301 17.81 23.19 2.30
N ILE A 302 18.07 23.03 1.00
CA ILE A 302 17.30 22.13 0.12
C ILE A 302 17.18 20.72 0.70
N ALA A 303 18.26 20.17 1.29
CA ALA A 303 18.21 18.86 1.93
C ALA A 303 17.18 18.78 3.07
N ALA A 304 17.05 19.83 3.89
CA ALA A 304 16.05 19.89 4.96
C ALA A 304 14.63 20.02 4.39
N GLN A 305 14.45 20.79 3.30
CA GLN A 305 13.18 20.86 2.59
C GLN A 305 12.78 19.50 1.99
N VAL A 306 13.73 18.74 1.45
CA VAL A 306 13.48 17.39 0.92
C VAL A 306 13.07 16.42 2.04
N VAL A 307 13.75 16.44 3.19
CA VAL A 307 13.34 15.61 4.34
C VAL A 307 11.94 15.98 4.83
N LEU A 308 11.63 17.28 4.90
CA LEU A 308 10.30 17.77 5.24
C LEU A 308 9.27 17.29 4.22
N MET A 309 9.57 17.39 2.92
CA MET A 309 8.69 16.94 1.84
C MET A 309 8.40 15.44 1.93
N ILE A 310 9.44 14.62 2.15
CA ILE A 310 9.29 13.18 2.33
C ILE A 310 8.34 12.91 3.51
N ALA A 311 8.59 13.50 4.68
CA ALA A 311 7.75 13.26 5.86
C ALA A 311 6.31 13.76 5.66
N ALA A 312 6.15 14.97 5.13
CA ALA A 312 4.86 15.63 4.95
C ALA A 312 3.99 14.93 3.91
N ALA A 313 4.56 14.46 2.79
CA ALA A 313 3.82 13.73 1.76
C ALA A 313 3.52 12.29 2.19
N ASP A 314 4.42 11.66 2.95
CA ASP A 314 4.24 10.27 3.38
C ASP A 314 3.13 10.11 4.43
N PHE A 315 2.90 11.13 5.25
CA PHE A 315 1.84 11.10 6.28
C PHE A 315 0.42 10.91 5.72
N PRO A 316 -0.11 11.76 4.81
CA PRO A 316 -1.41 11.51 4.20
C PRO A 316 -1.41 10.23 3.36
N ARG A 317 -0.26 9.85 2.77
CA ARG A 317 -0.12 8.58 2.05
C ARG A 317 -0.31 7.36 2.93
N TYR A 318 0.23 7.36 4.14
CA TYR A 318 0.02 6.29 5.12
C TYR A 318 -1.49 6.08 5.38
N TRP A 319 -2.23 7.16 5.60
CA TRP A 319 -3.68 7.08 5.83
C TRP A 319 -4.45 6.65 4.59
N LEU A 320 -4.07 7.15 3.41
CA LEU A 320 -4.66 6.75 2.15
C LEU A 320 -4.45 5.25 1.89
N HIS A 321 -3.24 4.75 2.15
CA HIS A 321 -2.91 3.34 1.99
C HIS A 321 -3.69 2.45 2.95
N ARG A 322 -3.80 2.86 4.21
CA ARG A 322 -4.67 2.18 5.19
C ARG A 322 -6.14 2.20 4.77
N ALA A 323 -6.61 3.28 4.15
CA ALA A 323 -7.96 3.36 3.58
C ALA A 323 -8.14 2.36 2.41
N PHE A 324 -7.13 2.19 1.56
CA PHE A 324 -7.11 1.18 0.51
C PHE A 324 -7.26 -0.25 1.05
N HIS A 325 -6.69 -0.56 2.23
CA HIS A 325 -6.89 -1.86 2.89
C HIS A 325 -8.25 -1.99 3.59
N ARG A 326 -8.82 -0.89 4.08
CA ARG A 326 -10.01 -0.93 4.94
C ARG A 326 -11.34 -0.86 4.17
N PHE A 327 -11.39 -0.09 3.09
CA PHE A 327 -12.64 0.17 2.37
C PHE A 327 -12.74 -0.69 1.11
N ALA A 328 -13.75 -1.55 1.03
CA ALA A 328 -13.88 -2.53 -0.05
C ALA A 328 -13.77 -1.97 -1.49
N PRO A 329 -14.38 -0.81 -1.85
CA PRO A 329 -14.19 -0.25 -3.20
C PRO A 329 -12.74 0.18 -3.48
N MET A 330 -12.05 0.71 -2.46
CA MET A 330 -10.66 1.09 -2.58
C MET A 330 -9.76 -0.15 -2.64
N TRP A 331 -10.03 -1.15 -1.79
CA TRP A 331 -9.33 -2.44 -1.82
C TRP A 331 -9.39 -3.09 -3.20
N ARG A 332 -10.52 -3.02 -3.91
CA ARG A 332 -10.63 -3.57 -5.26
C ARG A 332 -9.67 -2.91 -6.27
N LEU A 333 -9.35 -1.63 -6.10
CA LEU A 333 -8.31 -0.96 -6.87
C LEU A 333 -6.92 -1.45 -6.45
N HIS A 334 -6.70 -1.52 -5.14
CA HIS A 334 -5.42 -1.88 -4.53
C HIS A 334 -5.08 -3.37 -4.65
N ALA A 335 -6.07 -4.24 -4.83
CA ALA A 335 -5.89 -5.67 -5.07
C ALA A 335 -5.12 -5.92 -6.38
N VAL A 336 -5.14 -4.99 -7.33
CA VAL A 336 -4.26 -5.02 -8.51
C VAL A 336 -2.79 -5.00 -8.07
N HIS A 337 -2.45 -4.14 -7.11
CA HIS A 337 -1.12 -4.06 -6.51
C HIS A 337 -0.74 -5.30 -5.71
N HIS A 338 -1.69 -5.84 -4.92
CA HIS A 338 -1.50 -7.08 -4.16
C HIS A 338 -1.67 -8.36 -5.00
N SER A 339 -1.89 -8.28 -6.31
CA SER A 339 -2.04 -9.47 -7.16
C SER A 339 -0.78 -10.32 -7.39
N PRO A 340 0.46 -9.79 -7.42
CA PRO A 340 1.65 -10.58 -7.70
C PRO A 340 1.89 -11.67 -6.66
N HIS A 341 2.30 -12.86 -7.11
CA HIS A 341 2.65 -13.99 -6.24
C HIS A 341 4.10 -13.96 -5.73
N GLY A 342 4.87 -12.99 -6.19
CA GLY A 342 6.26 -12.74 -5.80
C GLY A 342 6.58 -11.26 -5.98
N LEU A 343 7.58 -10.78 -5.26
CA LEU A 343 8.03 -9.39 -5.33
C LEU A 343 9.36 -9.30 -6.08
N TYR A 344 9.42 -8.37 -7.03
CA TYR A 344 10.60 -7.91 -7.75
C TYR A 344 10.36 -6.44 -8.15
N TRP A 345 11.43 -5.66 -8.30
CA TRP A 345 11.35 -4.20 -8.35
C TRP A 345 10.38 -3.66 -9.41
N LEU A 346 10.25 -4.35 -10.55
CA LEU A 346 9.44 -3.89 -11.68
C LEU A 346 7.93 -3.85 -11.34
N ASN A 347 7.45 -4.76 -10.48
CA ASN A 347 6.04 -4.81 -10.11
C ASN A 347 5.62 -3.75 -9.09
N VAL A 348 6.55 -2.89 -8.64
CA VAL A 348 6.22 -1.66 -7.88
C VAL A 348 5.19 -0.80 -8.61
N GLY A 349 5.21 -0.82 -9.95
CA GLY A 349 4.36 0.04 -10.76
C GLY A 349 2.93 -0.46 -10.92
N ARG A 350 2.61 -1.66 -10.44
CA ARG A 350 1.32 -2.32 -10.66
C ARG A 350 0.23 -1.67 -9.81
N PHE A 351 -0.37 -0.61 -10.33
CA PHE A 351 -1.51 0.08 -9.72
C PHE A 351 -2.62 0.27 -10.75
N HIS A 352 -3.87 0.29 -10.29
CA HIS A 352 -4.96 0.71 -11.15
C HIS A 352 -4.85 2.23 -11.44
N PRO A 353 -5.13 2.72 -12.67
CA PRO A 353 -5.02 4.15 -13.01
C PRO A 353 -5.80 5.09 -12.07
N ILE A 354 -7.00 4.69 -11.64
CA ILE A 354 -7.81 5.47 -10.69
C ILE A 354 -7.10 5.62 -9.34
N GLU A 355 -6.55 4.52 -8.82
CA GLU A 355 -5.78 4.58 -7.59
C GLU A 355 -4.56 5.47 -7.77
N LYS A 356 -3.81 5.32 -8.86
CA LYS A 356 -2.63 6.16 -9.12
C LYS A 356 -2.98 7.64 -9.23
N ALA A 357 -4.12 7.99 -9.83
CA ALA A 357 -4.59 9.37 -9.88
C ALA A 357 -4.90 9.93 -8.49
N ILE A 358 -5.61 9.17 -7.65
CA ILE A 358 -5.90 9.58 -6.25
C ILE A 358 -4.60 9.79 -5.48
N GLN A 359 -3.71 8.82 -5.57
CA GLN A 359 -2.37 8.83 -4.98
C GLN A 359 -1.57 10.08 -5.41
N TYR A 360 -1.54 10.37 -6.72
CA TYR A 360 -0.79 11.50 -7.27
C TYR A 360 -1.37 12.85 -6.84
N THR A 361 -2.71 12.97 -6.78
CA THR A 361 -3.38 14.17 -6.25
C THR A 361 -2.96 14.44 -4.81
N VAL A 362 -2.96 13.41 -3.95
CA VAL A 362 -2.55 13.54 -2.54
C VAL A 362 -1.07 13.92 -2.40
N ASP A 363 -0.20 13.38 -3.26
CA ASP A 363 1.24 13.63 -3.21
C ASP A 363 1.68 14.97 -3.75
N THR A 364 0.92 15.56 -4.66
CA THR A 364 1.41 16.67 -5.50
C THR A 364 0.60 17.93 -5.29
N LEU A 365 -0.74 17.84 -5.26
CA LEU A 365 -1.60 19.02 -5.26
C LEU A 365 -1.39 19.91 -4.02
N PRO A 366 -1.39 19.39 -2.77
CA PRO A 366 -1.18 20.23 -1.59
C PRO A 366 0.17 20.93 -1.62
N PHE A 367 1.20 20.25 -2.12
CA PHE A 367 2.57 20.74 -2.14
C PHE A 367 2.81 21.76 -3.26
N ALA A 368 2.13 21.61 -4.40
CA ALA A 368 2.08 22.65 -5.41
C ALA A 368 1.42 23.93 -4.87
N LEU A 369 0.30 23.80 -4.14
CA LEU A 369 -0.45 24.95 -3.60
C LEU A 369 0.27 25.73 -2.50
N VAL A 370 1.19 25.11 -1.78
CA VAL A 370 2.04 25.79 -0.77
C VAL A 370 3.39 26.24 -1.35
N GLY A 371 3.58 26.09 -2.66
CA GLY A 371 4.75 26.59 -3.38
C GLY A 371 6.03 25.77 -3.20
N VAL A 372 5.96 24.45 -2.98
CA VAL A 372 7.20 23.64 -2.86
C VAL A 372 8.07 23.79 -4.12
N PRO A 373 9.37 24.12 -3.99
CA PRO A 373 10.24 24.32 -5.15
C PRO A 373 10.33 23.07 -6.05
N PRO A 374 10.41 23.23 -7.39
CA PRO A 374 10.52 22.11 -8.33
C PRO A 374 11.69 21.17 -8.03
N GLU A 375 12.83 21.70 -7.57
CA GLU A 375 14.02 20.92 -7.22
C GLU A 375 13.79 20.02 -6.00
N VAL A 376 12.94 20.44 -5.07
CA VAL A 376 12.54 19.67 -3.88
C VAL A 376 11.55 18.57 -4.29
N LEU A 377 10.56 18.88 -5.13
CA LEU A 377 9.62 17.89 -5.68
C LEU A 377 10.35 16.83 -6.51
N ALA A 378 11.32 17.24 -7.31
CA ALA A 378 12.15 16.36 -8.11
C ALA A 378 13.05 15.45 -7.26
N ALA A 379 13.70 16.00 -6.24
CA ALA A 379 14.48 15.22 -5.28
C ALA A 379 13.60 14.24 -4.48
N TYR A 380 12.38 14.66 -4.09
CA TYR A 380 11.37 13.77 -3.51
C TYR A 380 10.99 12.64 -4.48
N PHE A 381 10.76 12.94 -5.76
CA PHE A 381 10.46 11.93 -6.77
C PHE A 381 11.61 10.91 -6.92
N VAL A 382 12.87 11.37 -6.93
CA VAL A 382 14.04 10.47 -6.94
C VAL A 382 14.00 9.55 -5.72
N PHE A 383 13.81 10.09 -4.51
CA PHE A 383 13.71 9.26 -3.30
C PHE A 383 12.55 8.26 -3.38
N TYR A 384 11.35 8.74 -3.70
CA TYR A 384 10.12 7.95 -3.81
C TYR A 384 10.30 6.77 -4.76
N ALA A 385 10.83 7.02 -5.96
CA ALA A 385 11.01 5.99 -6.96
C ALA A 385 12.08 4.96 -6.53
N LEU A 386 13.22 5.42 -6.03
CA LEU A 386 14.30 4.52 -5.60
C LEU A 386 13.93 3.69 -4.38
N ASN A 387 13.24 4.30 -3.39
CA ASN A 387 12.73 3.57 -2.24
C ASN A 387 11.68 2.53 -2.68
N GLY A 388 10.75 2.91 -3.55
CA GLY A 388 9.75 2.01 -4.11
C GLY A 388 10.35 0.81 -4.83
N PHE A 389 11.39 1.02 -5.67
CA PHE A 389 12.11 -0.08 -6.31
C PHE A 389 12.69 -1.05 -5.29
N PHE A 390 13.28 -0.54 -4.20
CA PHE A 390 13.78 -1.40 -3.13
C PHE A 390 12.67 -2.10 -2.37
N GLN A 391 11.57 -1.42 -2.03
CA GLN A 391 10.45 -2.02 -1.29
C GLN A 391 9.89 -3.25 -1.98
N HIS A 392 9.69 -3.16 -3.29
CA HIS A 392 9.23 -4.29 -4.09
C HIS A 392 10.35 -5.24 -4.49
N SER A 393 11.60 -4.93 -4.17
CA SER A 393 12.69 -5.73 -4.69
C SER A 393 12.75 -7.14 -4.09
N ASN A 394 13.14 -8.08 -4.95
CA ASN A 394 13.62 -9.38 -4.55
C ASN A 394 15.08 -9.31 -4.02
N CYS A 395 15.61 -8.14 -3.68
CA CYS A 395 16.99 -8.04 -3.20
C CYS A 395 17.14 -8.70 -1.83
N ARG A 396 18.14 -9.57 -1.66
CA ARG A 396 18.55 -10.01 -0.33
C ARG A 396 19.23 -8.83 0.37
N VAL A 397 18.57 -8.26 1.37
CA VAL A 397 19.05 -7.14 2.18
C VAL A 397 18.89 -7.42 3.67
N ARG A 398 19.58 -6.65 4.51
CA ARG A 398 19.40 -6.58 5.97
C ARG A 398 19.47 -5.12 6.40
N LEU A 399 18.32 -4.48 6.56
CA LEU A 399 18.21 -3.06 6.89
C LEU A 399 18.44 -2.79 8.38
N GLY A 400 18.22 -3.79 9.24
CA GLY A 400 18.49 -3.67 10.67
C GLY A 400 17.73 -2.48 11.30
N PRO A 401 18.40 -1.52 11.95
CA PRO A 401 17.76 -0.32 12.52
C PRO A 401 16.99 0.53 11.51
N LEU A 402 17.36 0.50 10.22
CA LEU A 402 16.63 1.27 9.20
C LEU A 402 15.17 0.81 9.05
N ASN A 403 14.82 -0.42 9.47
CA ASN A 403 13.42 -0.89 9.55
C ASN A 403 12.57 -0.14 10.60
N TYR A 404 13.09 0.89 11.28
CA TYR A 404 12.33 1.82 12.12
C TYR A 404 12.19 3.22 11.52
N LEU A 405 12.83 3.48 10.39
CA LEU A 405 12.80 4.77 9.70
C LEU A 405 12.16 4.65 8.32
N VAL A 406 12.62 3.70 7.51
CA VAL A 406 12.21 3.54 6.12
C VAL A 406 11.30 2.34 5.96
N SER A 407 10.28 2.47 5.13
CA SER A 407 9.52 1.35 4.63
C SER A 407 10.36 0.70 3.54
N GLY A 408 10.93 -0.46 3.84
CA GLY A 408 11.86 -1.18 2.97
C GLY A 408 11.40 -2.61 2.65
N PRO A 409 12.14 -3.37 1.82
CA PRO A 409 11.74 -4.69 1.35
C PRO A 409 11.47 -5.71 2.46
N GLU A 410 12.19 -5.65 3.59
CA GLU A 410 11.95 -6.59 4.70
C GLU A 410 10.55 -6.42 5.30
N LEU A 411 10.04 -5.19 5.37
CA LEU A 411 8.70 -4.86 5.87
C LEU A 411 7.62 -5.06 4.80
N HIS A 412 7.88 -4.57 3.59
CA HIS A 412 6.90 -4.56 2.49
C HIS A 412 6.53 -5.96 2.00
N ARG A 413 7.44 -6.93 2.13
CA ARG A 413 7.12 -8.35 1.89
C ARG A 413 5.99 -8.86 2.77
N TRP A 414 5.97 -8.48 4.05
CA TRP A 414 4.90 -8.86 4.97
C TRP A 414 3.59 -8.15 4.64
N HIS A 415 3.67 -6.90 4.19
CA HIS A 415 2.52 -6.16 3.67
C HIS A 415 1.87 -6.86 2.47
N HIS A 416 2.65 -7.52 1.61
CA HIS A 416 2.12 -8.34 0.52
C HIS A 416 1.76 -9.78 0.89
N SER A 417 1.78 -10.14 2.19
CA SER A 417 1.39 -11.48 2.63
C SER A 417 -0.06 -11.77 2.21
N GLU A 418 -0.30 -12.98 1.73
CA GLU A 418 -1.64 -13.48 1.47
C GLU A 418 -2.50 -13.48 2.74
N VAL A 419 -1.88 -13.60 3.92
CA VAL A 419 -2.59 -13.62 5.20
C VAL A 419 -2.91 -12.19 5.63
N THR A 420 -4.20 -11.83 5.64
CA THR A 420 -4.68 -10.47 5.93
C THR A 420 -4.18 -9.89 7.26
N VAL A 421 -4.09 -10.70 8.33
CA VAL A 421 -3.57 -10.22 9.63
C VAL A 421 -2.09 -9.84 9.60
N GLU A 422 -1.35 -10.31 8.58
CA GLU A 422 0.03 -9.91 8.33
C GLU A 422 0.07 -8.71 7.38
N SER A 423 -0.73 -8.72 6.30
CA SER A 423 -0.74 -7.68 5.26
C SER A 423 -1.43 -6.38 5.63
N ASP A 424 -2.35 -6.37 6.59
CA ASP A 424 -2.94 -5.14 7.16
C ASP A 424 -1.98 -4.45 8.16
N ASN A 425 -0.72 -4.31 7.77
CA ASN A 425 0.37 -3.66 8.50
C ASN A 425 1.38 -3.06 7.50
N ASN A 426 2.30 -2.24 8.00
CA ASN A 426 3.39 -1.60 7.24
C ASN A 426 2.87 -0.73 6.07
N PHE A 427 1.90 0.16 6.35
CA PHE A 427 1.26 1.02 5.35
C PHE A 427 2.11 2.20 4.88
N GLY A 428 3.19 2.53 5.59
CA GLY A 428 4.11 3.59 5.23
C GLY A 428 4.63 3.42 3.81
N ASN A 429 4.40 4.41 2.95
CA ASN A 429 4.81 4.33 1.55
C ASN A 429 6.33 4.49 1.41
N ASN A 430 6.95 5.43 2.11
CA ASN A 430 8.39 5.60 2.16
C ASN A 430 8.96 5.47 3.57
N LEU A 431 8.23 5.95 4.58
CA LEU A 431 8.67 5.95 5.97
C LEU A 431 7.83 4.98 6.79
N ILE A 432 8.47 4.13 7.57
CA ILE A 432 7.77 3.21 8.48
C ILE A 432 7.40 3.87 9.82
N ILE A 433 7.84 5.11 10.03
CA ILE A 433 7.66 5.84 11.30
C ILE A 433 6.18 5.97 11.68
N TRP A 434 5.30 6.08 10.69
CA TRP A 434 3.86 6.18 10.91
C TRP A 434 3.30 4.86 11.43
N ASP A 435 3.74 3.74 10.89
CA ASP A 435 3.37 2.42 11.42
C ASP A 435 3.89 2.18 12.82
N VAL A 436 5.08 2.69 13.17
CA VAL A 436 5.57 2.66 14.55
C VAL A 436 4.67 3.50 15.45
N LEU A 437 4.35 4.73 15.04
CA LEU A 437 3.56 5.67 15.83
C LEU A 437 2.11 5.18 16.05
N PHE A 438 1.50 4.59 15.03
CA PHE A 438 0.11 4.14 15.06
C PHE A 438 -0.05 2.63 15.35
N GLY A 439 1.03 1.93 15.65
CA GLY A 439 1.01 0.54 16.11
C GLY A 439 0.67 -0.49 15.02
N THR A 440 1.00 -0.20 13.76
CA THR A 440 0.76 -1.08 12.59
C THR A 440 2.07 -1.60 11.97
N ARG A 441 3.20 -1.50 12.68
CA ARG A 441 4.47 -2.06 12.20
C ARG A 441 4.55 -3.55 12.50
N PHE A 442 4.81 -4.35 11.48
CA PHE A 442 4.89 -5.81 11.57
C PHE A 442 6.18 -6.35 10.93
N LEU A 443 7.07 -6.91 11.75
CA LEU A 443 8.30 -7.56 11.31
C LEU A 443 8.70 -8.67 12.30
N PRO A 444 8.09 -9.86 12.20
CA PRO A 444 8.41 -10.98 13.08
C PRO A 444 9.85 -11.47 12.83
N ALA A 445 10.56 -11.79 13.91
CA ALA A 445 11.95 -12.26 13.85
C ALA A 445 12.10 -13.79 13.84
N ASP A 446 11.02 -14.52 14.12
CA ASP A 446 11.01 -15.97 14.31
C ASP A 446 10.73 -16.76 13.02
N ARG A 447 10.29 -16.08 11.96
CA ARG A 447 9.93 -16.70 10.68
C ARG A 447 10.14 -15.76 9.49
N GLU A 448 10.16 -16.36 8.31
CA GLU A 448 10.09 -15.63 7.03
C GLU A 448 8.65 -15.54 6.52
N VAL A 449 8.42 -14.59 5.61
CA VAL A 449 7.11 -14.43 4.97
C VAL A 449 6.69 -15.69 4.20
N GLY A 450 5.39 -15.98 4.24
CA GLY A 450 4.78 -17.11 3.56
C GLY A 450 4.55 -16.87 2.07
N ILE A 451 3.34 -17.21 1.63
CA ILE A 451 2.90 -16.99 0.25
C ILE A 451 2.45 -15.54 0.11
N LEU A 452 2.79 -14.91 -1.01
CA LEU A 452 2.38 -13.54 -1.32
C LEU A 452 1.16 -13.52 -2.24
N GLY A 453 0.54 -12.35 -2.29
CA GLY A 453 -0.51 -12.03 -3.23
C GLY A 453 -1.91 -12.29 -2.70
N LEU A 454 -2.91 -12.28 -3.56
CA LEU A 454 -4.30 -12.54 -3.16
C LEU A 454 -4.56 -14.03 -2.87
N HIS A 455 -5.58 -14.30 -2.04
CA HIS A 455 -6.10 -15.65 -1.82
C HIS A 455 -6.62 -16.28 -3.12
N ASN A 456 -7.33 -15.50 -3.93
CA ASN A 456 -7.78 -15.93 -5.25
C ASN A 456 -6.61 -16.02 -6.24
N ARG A 457 -6.14 -17.25 -6.50
CA ARG A 457 -5.05 -17.52 -7.46
C ARG A 457 -5.47 -17.45 -8.93
N GLU A 458 -6.76 -17.32 -9.20
CA GLU A 458 -7.31 -17.11 -10.54
C GLU A 458 -7.45 -15.62 -10.88
N TYR A 459 -7.03 -14.71 -9.98
CA TYR A 459 -7.04 -13.28 -10.24
C TYR A 459 -6.21 -12.94 -11.50
N PRO A 460 -6.78 -12.26 -12.52
CA PRO A 460 -6.06 -11.94 -13.74
C PRO A 460 -4.82 -11.10 -13.46
N LEU A 461 -3.67 -11.49 -14.04
CA LEU A 461 -2.39 -10.79 -13.87
C LEU A 461 -1.99 -9.93 -15.09
N GLY A 462 -2.74 -10.02 -16.19
CA GLY A 462 -2.46 -9.24 -17.40
C GLY A 462 -2.94 -7.81 -17.30
N PHE A 463 -2.14 -6.86 -17.79
CA PHE A 463 -2.42 -5.41 -17.75
C PHE A 463 -3.86 -5.05 -18.16
N LEU A 464 -4.30 -5.47 -19.36
CA LEU A 464 -5.63 -5.12 -19.87
C LEU A 464 -6.76 -5.77 -19.07
N ALA A 465 -6.56 -6.98 -18.57
CA ALA A 465 -7.56 -7.67 -17.76
C ALA A 465 -7.72 -6.95 -16.41
N GLN A 466 -6.61 -6.50 -15.81
CA GLN A 466 -6.61 -5.81 -14.53
C GLN A 466 -7.28 -4.44 -14.54
N MET A 467 -7.45 -3.81 -15.71
CA MET A 467 -8.28 -2.59 -15.84
C MET A 467 -9.75 -2.82 -15.51
N ARG A 468 -10.24 -4.07 -15.62
CA ARG A 468 -11.63 -4.43 -15.35
C ARG A 468 -11.82 -5.04 -13.96
N THR A 469 -10.76 -5.63 -13.40
CA THR A 469 -10.84 -6.39 -12.14
C THR A 469 -11.47 -5.61 -10.97
N PRO A 470 -11.21 -4.30 -10.75
CA PRO A 470 -11.83 -3.58 -9.65
C PRO A 470 -13.34 -3.42 -9.77
N PHE A 471 -13.91 -3.69 -10.95
CA PHE A 471 -15.34 -3.54 -11.24
C PHE A 471 -16.08 -4.88 -11.28
N VAL A 472 -15.36 -6.01 -11.20
CA VAL A 472 -15.95 -7.35 -11.06
C VAL A 472 -16.04 -7.73 -9.59
N ALA A 473 -17.22 -8.14 -9.12
CA ALA A 473 -17.47 -8.35 -7.69
C ALA A 473 -16.86 -9.66 -7.18
N GLY A 474 -16.16 -9.61 -6.04
CA GLY A 474 -15.68 -10.80 -5.31
C GLY A 474 -14.44 -11.45 -5.90
N LEU A 475 -13.80 -10.81 -6.88
CA LEU A 475 -12.59 -11.34 -7.51
C LEU A 475 -11.36 -11.18 -6.61
N GLU A 476 -11.38 -10.13 -5.78
CA GLU A 476 -10.34 -9.75 -4.84
C GLU A 476 -10.32 -10.54 -3.52
N ARG A 477 -11.26 -11.47 -3.33
CA ARG A 477 -11.51 -12.18 -2.06
C ARG A 477 -10.79 -13.52 -1.95
#